data_AF-A0A9E5LN64-F1
#
_entry.id   AF-A0A9E5LN64-F1
#
_cell.length_a   1.000
_cell.length_b   1.000
_cell.length_c   1.000
_cell.angle_alpha   90.00
_cell.angle_beta   90.00
_cell.angle_gamma   90.00
#
_symmetry.space_group_name_H-M   'P 1'
#
loop_
_entity.id
_entity.type
_entity.pdbx_description
1 polymer ?
#
loop_
_entity_poly.entity_id
_entity_poly.type
_entity_poly.pdbx_seq_one_letter_code
_entity_poly.pdbx_strand_id
1 'polypeptide(L)' 'MSWTDERVEILKKMWGEGQSASQIAKELGGVTRNAVIGKVHRLGLSNRATSNSSAKS' A
#
# COMPACT_ATOMS: atom_id res chain seq x y z
N MET A 1 2.57 -8.34 14.41
CA MET A 1 1.80 -7.23 13.80
C MET A 1 0.75 -7.82 12.87
N SER A 2 -0.53 -7.44 13.00
CA SER A 2 -1.60 -7.93 12.13
C SER A 2 -1.86 -6.96 10.96
N TRP A 3 -2.27 -7.48 9.81
CA TRP A 3 -2.77 -6.68 8.69
C TRP A 3 -4.25 -6.40 8.90
N THR A 4 -4.56 -5.37 9.69
CA THR A 4 -5.93 -4.86 9.85
C THR A 4 -6.42 -4.19 8.57
N ASP A 5 -7.74 -4.07 8.42
CA ASP A 5 -8.35 -3.42 7.25
C ASP A 5 -7.84 -1.99 7.06
N GLU A 6 -7.75 -1.21 8.13
CA GLU A 6 -7.18 0.15 8.12
C GLU A 6 -5.75 0.19 7.54
N ARG A 7 -4.89 -0.73 7.96
CA ARG A 7 -3.51 -0.81 7.45
C ARG A 7 -3.46 -1.23 5.99
N VAL A 8 -4.41 -2.06 5.56
CA VAL A 8 -4.56 -2.45 4.15
C VAL A 8 -5.02 -1.27 3.30
N GLU A 9 -5.95 -0.45 3.80
CA GLU A 9 -6.41 0.76 3.11
C GLU A 9 -5.30 1.81 2.97
N ILE A 10 -4.52 2.05 4.04
CA ILE A 10 -3.33 2.92 3.98
C ILE A 10 -2.33 2.40 2.93
N LEU A 11 -2.06 1.09 2.93
CA LEU A 11 -1.17 0.48 1.95
C LEU A 11 -1.68 0.70 0.52
N LYS A 12 -2.96 0.42 0.24
CA LYS A 12 -3.56 0.61 -1.09
C LYS A 12 -3.47 2.05 -1.56
N LYS A 13 -3.83 3.00 -0.69
CA LYS A 13 -3.78 4.44 -0.97
C LYS A 13 -2.37 4.88 -1.35
N MET A 14 -1.41 4.68 -0.45
CA MET A 14 -0.03 5.11 -0.66
C MET A 14 0.61 4.40 -1.86
N TRP A 15 0.31 3.11 -2.06
CA TRP A 15 0.80 2.37 -3.21
C TRP A 15 0.25 2.92 -4.53
N GLY A 16 -1.04 3.26 -4.58
CA GLY A 16 -1.68 3.95 -5.71
C GLY A 16 -1.11 5.34 -5.98
N GLU A 17 -0.70 6.06 -4.94
CA GLU A 17 0.03 7.33 -5.02
C GLU A 17 1.50 7.18 -5.46
N GLY A 18 1.97 5.94 -5.69
CA GLY A 18 3.33 5.66 -6.16
C GLY A 18 4.39 5.60 -5.07
N GLN A 19 4.00 5.64 -3.79
CA GLN A 19 4.93 5.54 -2.67
C GLN A 19 5.70 4.21 -2.69
N SER A 20 6.97 4.26 -2.29
CA SER A 20 7.79 3.05 -2.20
C SER A 20 7.38 2.18 -1.01
N ALA A 21 7.64 0.86 -1.10
CA ALA A 21 7.36 -0.06 0.01
C ALA A 21 8.08 0.31 1.32
N SER A 22 9.25 0.96 1.26
CA SER A 22 9.97 1.48 2.43
C SER A 22 9.26 2.67 3.08
N GLN A 23 8.69 3.59 2.29
CA GLN A 23 7.91 4.70 2.83
C GLN A 23 6.62 4.20 3.48
N ILE A 24 5.92 3.27 2.81
CA ILE A 24 4.71 2.64 3.35
C ILE A 24 5.03 1.87 4.65
N ALA A 25 6.16 1.15 4.70
CA ALA A 25 6.57 0.46 5.92
C ALA A 25 6.83 1.40 7.10
N LYS A 26 7.43 2.57 6.82
CA LYS A 26 7.64 3.63 7.81
C LYS A 26 6.32 4.19 8.32
N GLU A 27 5.37 4.47 7.41
CA GLU A 27 4.04 4.99 7.75
C GLU A 27 3.24 4.00 8.60
N LEU A 28 3.21 2.73 8.18
CA LEU A 28 2.45 1.71 8.88
C LEU A 28 3.06 1.36 10.24
N GLY A 29 4.38 1.45 10.40
CA GLY A 29 5.08 1.06 11.64
C GLY A 29 4.99 -0.44 11.95
N GLY A 30 6.01 -1.02 12.57
CA GLY A 30 5.99 -2.44 12.97
C GLY A 30 5.88 -3.44 11.80
N VAL A 31 6.13 -3.01 10.56
CA VAL A 31 6.24 -3.84 9.36
C VAL A 31 7.48 -3.45 8.57
N THR A 32 8.10 -4.42 7.89
CA THR A 32 9.29 -4.18 7.06
C THR A 32 8.90 -3.90 5.61
N ARG A 33 9.83 -3.32 4.84
CA ARG A 33 9.68 -3.15 3.37
C ARG A 33 9.25 -4.46 2.69
N ASN A 34 9.85 -5.59 3.07
CA ASN A 34 9.54 -6.89 2.47
C ASN A 34 8.14 -7.39 2.86
N ALA A 35 7.69 -7.11 4.08
CA ALA A 35 6.32 -7.43 4.49
C ALA A 35 5.29 -6.66 3.64
N VAL A 36 5.57 -5.39 3.32
CA VAL A 36 4.74 -4.57 2.43
C VAL A 36 4.72 -5.14 1.01
N ILE A 37 5.88 -5.47 0.43
CA ILE A 37 5.97 -6.08 -0.92
C ILE A 37 5.16 -7.39 -0.98
N GLY A 38 5.32 -8.26 0.02
CA GLY A 38 4.57 -9.50 0.09
C GLY A 38 3.06 -9.27 0.20
N LYS A 39 2.62 -8.23 0.92
CA LYS A 39 1.20 -7.87 1.01
C LYS A 39 0.67 -7.28 -0.30
N VAL A 40 1.40 -6.38 -0.96
CA VAL A 40 1.08 -5.84 -2.30
C VAL A 40 0.85 -6.98 -3.30
N HIS A 41 1.75 -7.95 -3.34
CA HIS A 41 1.62 -9.12 -4.22
C HIS A 41 0.38 -9.95 -3.89
N ARG A 42 0.12 -10.24 -2.61
CA ARG A 42 -1.09 -10.97 -2.19
C ARG A 42 -2.40 -10.22 -2.47
N LEU A 43 -2.35 -8.90 -2.54
CA LEU A 43 -3.48 -8.04 -2.89
C LEU A 43 -3.63 -7.82 -4.41
N GLY A 44 -2.71 -8.35 -5.23
CA GLY A 44 -2.75 -8.18 -6.69
C GLY A 44 -2.45 -6.74 -7.15
N LEU A 45 -1.80 -5.92 -6.32
CA LEU A 45 -1.52 -4.50 -6.60
C LEU A 45 -0.27 -4.29 -7.47
N SER A 46 0.28 -5.35 -8.08
CA SER A 46 1.56 -5.32 -8.80
C SER A 46 1.57 -4.37 -10.00
N ASN A 47 0.40 -4.06 -10.57
CA ASN A 47 0.28 -2.99 -11.53
C ASN A 47 0.02 -1.69 -10.76
N ARG A 48 1.00 -0.79 -10.72
CA ARG A 48 0.75 0.65 -10.48
C ARG A 48 -0.01 1.18 -11.70
N ALA A 49 -1.20 0.65 -11.96
CA ALA A 49 -2.12 1.24 -12.89
C ALA A 49 -2.32 2.66 -12.38
N THR A 50 -2.00 3.62 -13.22
CA THR A 50 -2.24 5.04 -13.03
C THR A 50 -3.72 5.24 -12.75
N SER A 51 -4.16 5.02 -11.51
CA SER A 51 -5.49 5.39 -11.05
C SER A 51 -5.52 6.90 -10.86
N ASN A 52 -5.34 7.61 -11.96
CA ASN A 52 -5.83 8.96 -12.16
C ASN A 52 -7.34 8.84 -12.38
N SER A 53 -8.10 8.52 -11.32
CA SER A 53 -9.56 8.55 -11.35
C SER A 53 -10.13 8.51 -9.93
N SER A 54 -11.02 9.46 -9.69
CA SER A 54 -12.00 9.56 -8.61
C SER A 54 -11.53 10.03 -7.22
N ALA A 55 -10.95 11.23 -7.15
CA ALA A 55 -11.51 12.21 -6.23
C ALA A 55 -12.64 12.93 -6.98
N LYS A 56 -13.86 12.67 -6.51
CA LYS A 56 -15.16 13.11 -7.01
C LYS A 56 -15.32 14.63 -6.79
N SER A 57 -16.16 15.22 -7.64
CA SER A 57 -16.62 16.62 -7.72
C SER A 57 -16.81 17.37 -6.40
#